data_AF-G2IIF6-F1
#
_entry.id   AF-G2IIF6-F1
#
_cell.length_a   1.000
_cell.length_b   1.000
_cell.length_c   1.000
_cell.angle_alpha   90.00
_cell.angle_beta   90.00
_cell.angle_gamma   90.00
#
_symmetry.space_group_name_H-M   'P 1'
#
loop_
_entity.id
_entity.type
_entity.pdbx_description
1 polymer ?
#
loop_
_entity_poly.entity_id
_entity_poly.type
_entity_poly.pdbx_seq_one_letter_code
_entity_poly.pdbx_strand_id
1 'polypeptide(L)'
;MTTPDGETEAQAAPTADDGSIRASVERLVASGREMAEAELTWAKLKAAIIGAILGRALAFGVLAFVFLVMTLIMLIVAAVIALAPMVGWLGATLIVAGVSLAATILFGLLTRSSVQALKRGGRP
;
A
#
# COMPACT_ATOMS: atom_id res chain seq x y z
N MET A 1 -64.55 9.45 -47.60
CA MET A 1 -63.26 8.79 -47.36
C MET A 1 -62.99 8.86 -45.86
N THR A 2 -63.09 7.69 -45.23
CA THR A 2 -62.61 7.22 -43.91
C THR A 2 -61.77 8.15 -43.01
N THR A 3 -62.23 8.27 -41.75
CA THR A 3 -61.54 8.50 -40.46
C THR A 3 -60.56 7.34 -40.11
N PRO A 4 -59.76 7.34 -39.01
CA PRO A 4 -59.24 8.41 -38.14
C PRO A 4 -57.79 8.16 -37.54
N ASP A 5 -57.38 9.06 -36.65
CA ASP A 5 -56.54 8.90 -35.43
C ASP A 5 -55.07 8.45 -35.46
N GLY A 6 -54.25 9.30 -34.81
CA GLY A 6 -52.90 8.99 -34.40
C GLY A 6 -52.87 7.86 -33.38
N GLU A 7 -52.31 6.74 -33.79
CA GLU A 7 -51.87 5.70 -32.88
C GLU A 7 -50.63 6.24 -32.15
N THR A 8 -50.89 6.82 -30.98
CA THR A 8 -49.93 6.75 -29.88
C THR A 8 -49.54 5.28 -29.81
N GLU A 9 -48.31 4.95 -30.18
CA GLU A 9 -47.68 3.68 -29.84
C GLU A 9 -47.62 3.63 -28.31
N ALA A 10 -48.75 3.28 -27.71
CA ALA A 10 -48.85 2.81 -26.36
C ALA A 10 -48.00 1.55 -26.37
N GLN A 11 -46.74 1.73 -25.98
CA GLN A 11 -45.82 0.67 -25.65
C GLN A 11 -46.59 -0.27 -24.72
N ALA A 12 -47.10 -1.35 -25.29
CA ALA A 12 -47.90 -2.31 -24.59
C ALA A 12 -47.04 -2.80 -23.44
N ALA A 13 -47.40 -2.40 -22.22
CA ALA A 13 -46.83 -3.00 -21.02
C ALA A 13 -47.00 -4.51 -21.19
N PRO A 14 -45.91 -5.31 -21.12
CA PRO A 14 -46.01 -6.74 -21.34
C PRO A 14 -47.00 -7.28 -20.31
N THR A 15 -48.10 -7.86 -20.81
CA THR A 15 -49.10 -8.52 -19.97
C THR A 15 -48.36 -9.50 -19.08
N ALA A 16 -48.47 -9.30 -17.76
CA ALA A 16 -47.81 -10.11 -16.75
C ALA A 16 -48.38 -11.53 -16.77
N ASP A 17 -47.86 -12.34 -17.68
CA ASP A 17 -47.93 -13.78 -17.62
C ASP A 17 -47.04 -14.25 -16.45
N ASP A 18 -47.44 -15.27 -15.69
CA ASP A 18 -46.65 -15.76 -14.56
C ASP A 18 -45.23 -16.21 -15.00
N GLY A 19 -45.06 -16.53 -16.28
CA GLY A 19 -43.75 -16.73 -16.92
C GLY A 19 -42.85 -15.49 -16.96
N SER A 20 -43.43 -14.29 -17.03
CA SER A 20 -42.72 -12.98 -17.08
C SER A 20 -42.04 -12.63 -15.76
N ILE A 21 -42.72 -12.85 -14.62
CA ILE A 21 -42.14 -12.60 -13.29
C ILE A 21 -41.02 -13.61 -13.03
N ARG A 22 -41.24 -14.89 -13.36
CA ARG A 22 -40.20 -15.92 -13.23
C ARG A 22 -38.98 -15.63 -14.10
N ALA A 23 -39.19 -15.22 -15.35
CA ALA A 23 -38.12 -14.80 -16.26
C ALA A 23 -37.38 -13.55 -15.75
N SER A 24 -38.09 -12.60 -15.14
CA SER A 24 -37.50 -11.39 -14.55
C SER A 24 -36.62 -11.72 -13.35
N VAL A 25 -37.07 -12.65 -12.49
CA VAL A 25 -36.29 -13.14 -11.35
C VAL A 25 -35.05 -13.90 -11.81
N GLU A 26 -35.16 -14.78 -12.81
CA GLU A 26 -34.00 -15.47 -13.40
C GLU A 26 -32.99 -14.46 -13.98
N ARG A 27 -33.46 -13.39 -14.62
CA ARG A 27 -32.60 -12.33 -15.15
C ARG A 27 -31.86 -11.57 -14.06
N LEU A 28 -32.54 -11.23 -12.96
CA LEU A 28 -31.92 -10.56 -11.80
C LEU A 28 -30.88 -11.44 -11.12
N VAL A 29 -31.16 -12.74 -10.99
CA VAL A 29 -30.22 -13.71 -10.42
C VAL A 29 -28.99 -13.86 -11.32
N ALA A 30 -29.19 -13.95 -12.63
CA ALA A 30 -28.09 -14.02 -13.59
C ALA A 30 -27.22 -12.75 -13.53
N SER A 31 -27.82 -11.56 -13.55
CA SER A 31 -27.08 -10.30 -13.47
C SER A 31 -26.39 -10.08 -12.12
N GLY A 32 -27.02 -10.50 -11.01
CA GLY A 32 -26.43 -10.40 -9.67
C GLY A 32 -25.21 -11.30 -9.51
N ARG A 33 -25.24 -12.48 -10.14
CA ARG A 33 -24.10 -13.39 -10.17
C ARG A 33 -22.96 -12.84 -11.04
N GLU A 34 -23.27 -12.27 -12.19
CA GLU A 34 -22.29 -11.63 -13.07
C GLU A 34 -21.60 -10.43 -12.38
N MET A 35 -22.35 -9.64 -11.61
CA MET A 35 -21.81 -8.56 -10.78
C MET A 35 -20.89 -9.08 -9.65
N ALA A 36 -21.29 -10.15 -8.97
CA ALA A 36 -20.48 -10.77 -7.93
C ALA A 36 -19.14 -11.31 -8.50
N GLU A 37 -19.18 -11.90 -9.70
CA GLU A 37 -17.99 -12.36 -10.41
C GLU A 37 -17.08 -11.18 -10.83
N ALA A 38 -17.66 -10.03 -11.19
CA ALA A 38 -16.92 -8.81 -11.50
C ALA A 38 -16.20 -8.21 -10.28
N GLU A 39 -16.87 -8.11 -9.12
CA GLU A 39 -16.25 -7.61 -7.89
C GLU A 39 -15.12 -8.50 -7.39
N LEU A 40 -15.29 -9.82 -7.49
CA LEU A 40 -14.25 -10.78 -7.12
C LEU A 40 -13.00 -10.60 -7.99
N THR A 41 -13.21 -10.33 -9.28
CA THR A 41 -12.14 -10.07 -10.25
C THR A 41 -11.46 -8.73 -9.95
N TRP A 42 -12.22 -7.69 -9.63
CA TRP A 42 -11.69 -6.39 -9.23
C TRP A 42 -10.83 -6.48 -7.95
N ALA A 43 -11.31 -7.21 -6.94
CA ALA A 43 -10.57 -7.46 -5.71
C ALA A 43 -9.26 -8.24 -5.96
N LYS A 44 -9.29 -9.26 -6.83
CA LYS A 44 -8.09 -10.01 -7.25
C LYS A 44 -7.08 -9.11 -7.96
N LEU A 45 -7.52 -8.25 -8.88
CA LEU A 45 -6.63 -7.31 -9.58
C LEU A 45 -5.98 -6.34 -8.60
N LYS A 46 -6.75 -5.75 -7.69
CA LYS A 46 -6.24 -4.81 -6.70
C LYS A 46 -5.23 -5.48 -5.77
N ALA A 47 -5.50 -6.70 -5.32
CA ALA A 47 -4.56 -7.50 -4.53
C ALA A 47 -3.28 -7.82 -5.31
N ALA A 48 -3.38 -8.20 -6.59
CA ALA A 48 -2.23 -8.50 -7.43
C ALA A 48 -1.35 -7.27 -7.68
N ILE A 49 -1.95 -6.10 -7.94
CA ILE A 49 -1.22 -4.84 -8.14
C ILE A 49 -0.52 -4.42 -6.84
N ILE A 50 -1.22 -4.42 -5.72
CA ILE A 50 -0.64 -4.09 -4.41
C ILE A 50 0.50 -5.06 -4.08
N GLY A 51 0.31 -6.37 -4.34
CA GLY A 51 1.34 -7.38 -4.15
C GLY A 51 2.59 -7.14 -5.01
N ALA A 52 2.42 -6.80 -6.29
CA ALA A 52 3.54 -6.50 -7.19
C ALA A 52 4.31 -5.24 -6.77
N ILE A 53 3.59 -4.18 -6.39
CA ILE A 53 4.20 -2.93 -5.89
C ILE A 53 4.95 -3.21 -4.58
N LEU A 54 4.34 -3.94 -3.65
CA LEU A 54 4.93 -4.27 -2.37
C LEU A 54 6.18 -5.14 -2.55
N GLY A 55 6.14 -6.14 -3.44
CA GLY A 55 7.30 -6.98 -3.75
C GLY A 55 8.48 -6.16 -4.28
N ARG A 56 8.21 -5.22 -5.20
CA ARG A 56 9.26 -4.34 -5.73
C ARG A 56 9.76 -3.33 -4.70
N ALA A 57 8.87 -2.76 -3.89
CA ALA A 57 9.24 -1.87 -2.80
C ALA A 57 10.10 -2.58 -1.75
N LEU A 58 9.80 -3.85 -1.41
CA LEU A 58 10.61 -4.67 -0.52
C LEU A 58 11.98 -4.97 -1.14
N ALA A 59 12.05 -5.35 -2.42
CA ALA A 59 13.32 -5.62 -3.10
C ALA A 59 14.24 -4.39 -3.11
N PHE A 60 13.73 -3.22 -3.52
CA PHE A 60 14.50 -1.98 -3.49
C PHE A 60 14.79 -1.51 -2.06
N GLY A 61 13.86 -1.73 -1.12
CA GLY A 61 14.05 -1.40 0.30
C GLY A 61 15.19 -2.20 0.92
N VAL A 62 15.25 -3.52 0.65
CA VAL A 62 16.34 -4.39 1.10
C VAL A 62 17.66 -3.96 0.46
N LEU A 63 17.67 -3.70 -0.84
CA LEU A 63 18.87 -3.25 -1.54
C LEU A 63 19.40 -1.93 -0.96
N ALA A 64 18.52 -0.94 -0.78
CA ALA A 64 18.87 0.34 -0.17
C ALA A 64 19.39 0.17 1.27
N PHE A 65 18.79 -0.73 2.05
CA PHE A 65 19.24 -1.03 3.41
C PHE A 65 20.65 -1.65 3.42
N VAL A 66 20.95 -2.58 2.50
CA VAL A 66 22.31 -3.15 2.35
C VAL A 66 23.32 -2.06 2.01
N PHE A 67 23.01 -1.19 1.05
CA PHE A 67 23.87 -0.05 0.71
C PHE A 67 24.06 0.90 1.88
N LEU A 68 23.00 1.20 2.64
CA LEU A 68 23.08 2.04 3.83
C LEU A 68 24.07 1.48 4.86
N VAL A 69 24.02 0.18 5.14
CA VAL A 69 24.94 -0.48 6.08
C VAL A 69 26.38 -0.46 5.54
N MET A 70 26.57 -0.76 4.25
CA MET A 70 27.88 -0.69 3.59
C MET A 70 28.48 0.71 3.68
N THR A 71 27.70 1.75 3.38
CA THR A 71 28.12 3.14 3.51
C THR A 71 28.45 3.50 4.94
N LEU A 72 27.66 3.06 5.92
CA LEU A 72 27.93 3.33 7.34
C LEU A 72 29.27 2.72 7.79
N ILE A 73 29.55 1.48 7.37
CA ILE A 73 30.84 0.83 7.66
C ILE A 73 31.98 1.60 6.98
N MET A 74 31.86 1.94 5.69
CA MET A 74 32.87 2.71 4.98
C MET A 74 33.11 4.08 5.61
N LEU A 75 32.05 4.75 6.09
CA LEU A 75 32.15 6.03 6.78
C LEU A 75 32.93 5.90 8.10
N ILE A 76 32.66 4.86 8.89
CA ILE A 76 33.38 4.57 10.13
C ILE A 76 34.86 4.30 9.83
N VAL A 77 35.16 3.45 8.85
CA VAL A 77 36.53 3.12 8.45
C VAL A 77 37.29 4.37 7.99
N ALA A 78 36.68 5.17 7.10
CA ALA A 78 37.28 6.41 6.63
C ALA A 78 37.52 7.43 7.75
N ALA A 79 36.58 7.56 8.70
CA ALA A 79 36.73 8.44 9.86
C ALA A 79 37.90 8.00 10.77
N VAL A 80 38.04 6.70 11.03
CA VAL A 80 39.16 6.18 11.83
C VAL A 80 40.49 6.45 11.12
N ILE A 81 40.59 6.19 9.81
CA ILE A 81 41.81 6.45 9.03
C ILE A 81 42.17 7.94 9.05
N ALA A 82 41.19 8.82 8.89
CA ALA A 82 41.39 10.27 8.90
C ALA A 82 41.83 10.80 10.28
N LEU A 83 41.34 10.20 11.37
CA LEU A 83 41.58 10.68 12.73
C LEU A 83 42.81 10.03 13.38
N ALA A 84 43.19 8.82 12.94
CA ALA A 84 44.36 8.09 13.41
C ALA A 84 45.66 8.91 13.47
N PRO A 85 46.04 9.74 12.47
CA PRO A 85 47.28 10.52 12.54
C PRO A 85 47.28 11.61 13.62
N MET A 86 46.12 12.04 14.12
CA MET A 86 46.02 13.15 15.09
C MET A 86 46.03 12.66 16.54
N VAL A 87 45.36 11.55 16.83
CA VAL A 87 45.12 11.05 18.20
C VAL A 87 45.58 9.59 18.41
N GLY A 88 46.19 8.99 17.40
CA GLY A 88 46.55 7.57 17.40
C GLY A 88 45.35 6.65 17.13
N TRP A 89 45.66 5.39 16.82
CA TRP A 89 44.66 4.38 16.45
C TRP A 89 43.62 4.11 17.55
N LEU A 90 44.05 3.99 18.81
CA LEU A 90 43.14 3.75 19.94
C LEU A 90 42.25 4.95 20.24
N GLY A 91 42.80 6.18 20.15
CA GLY A 91 42.02 7.40 20.33
C GLY A 91 40.96 7.55 19.25
N ALA A 92 41.32 7.29 17.99
CA ALA A 92 40.41 7.38 16.86
C ALA A 92 39.24 6.39 16.97
N THR A 93 39.49 5.12 17.31
CA THR A 93 38.43 4.12 17.44
C THR A 93 37.47 4.44 18.59
N LEU A 94 37.98 4.87 19.76
CA LEU A 94 37.16 5.27 20.90
C LEU A 94 36.25 6.46 20.57
N ILE A 95 36.79 7.49 19.90
CA ILE A 95 36.02 8.68 19.51
C ILE A 95 34.92 8.30 18.53
N VAL A 96 35.25 7.57 17.45
CA VAL A 96 34.27 7.19 16.42
C VAL A 96 33.19 6.26 17.00
N ALA A 97 33.58 5.31 17.87
CA ALA A 97 32.62 4.46 18.58
C ALA A 97 31.70 5.27 19.50
N GLY A 98 32.26 6.22 20.26
CA GLY A 98 31.50 7.11 21.14
C GLY A 98 30.48 7.96 20.38
N VAL A 99 30.87 8.57 19.27
CA VAL A 99 29.97 9.35 18.40
C VAL A 99 28.88 8.47 17.80
N SER A 100 29.23 7.28 17.31
CA SER A 100 28.25 6.34 16.73
C SER A 100 27.23 5.86 17.77
N LEU A 101 27.68 5.62 19.02
CA LEU A 101 26.81 5.25 20.13
C LEU A 101 25.88 6.40 20.53
N ALA A 102 26.41 7.62 20.62
CA ALA A 102 25.61 8.82 20.91
C ALA A 102 24.54 9.04 19.84
N ALA A 103 24.90 8.90 18.56
CA ALA A 103 23.94 8.97 17.46
C ALA A 103 22.86 7.88 17.58
N THR A 104 23.24 6.64 17.89
CA THR A 104 22.30 5.53 18.07
C THR A 104 21.30 5.80 19.19
N ILE A 105 21.77 6.32 20.33
CA ILE A 105 20.90 6.69 21.45
C ILE A 105 19.96 7.82 21.04
N LEU A 106 20.48 8.87 20.40
CA LEU A 106 19.68 10.00 19.94
C LEU A 106 18.58 9.56 18.98
N PHE A 107 18.92 8.81 17.93
CA PHE A 107 17.94 8.29 17.00
C PHE A 107 16.92 7.38 17.69
N GLY A 108 17.37 6.48 18.59
CA GLY A 108 16.48 5.62 19.36
C GLY A 108 15.47 6.38 20.21
N LEU A 109 15.87 7.50 20.81
CA LEU A 109 14.97 8.37 21.59
C LEU A 109 13.95 9.08 20.68
N LEU A 110 14.37 9.57 19.52
CA LEU A 110 13.49 10.21 18.54
C LEU A 110 12.43 9.24 18.00
N THR A 111 12.81 7.98 17.71
CA THR A 111 11.83 6.98 17.27
C THR A 111 10.81 6.69 18.38
N ARG A 112 11.28 6.65 19.63
CA ARG A 112 10.42 6.41 20.79
C ARG A 112 9.41 7.53 20.99
N SER A 113 9.77 8.81 20.77
CA SER A 113 8.82 9.92 20.86
C SER A 113 7.76 9.87 19.76
N SER A 114 8.13 9.49 18.53
CA SER A 114 7.19 9.39 17.41
C SER A 114 6.17 8.27 17.61
N VAL A 115 6.63 7.11 18.10
CA VAL A 115 5.73 5.98 18.41
C VAL A 115 4.81 6.32 19.60
N GLN A 116 5.33 7.04 20.61
CA GLN A 116 4.52 7.48 21.74
C GLN A 116 3.49 8.54 21.35
N ALA A 117 3.81 9.44 20.42
CA ALA A 117 2.86 10.43 19.90
C ALA A 117 1.66 9.74 19.23
N LEU A 118 1.91 8.70 18.41
CA LEU A 118 0.85 7.89 17.80
C LEU A 118 0.00 7.18 18.86
N LYS A 119 0.63 6.57 19.87
CA LYS A 119 -0.08 5.86 20.94
C LYS A 119 -0.93 6.80 21.82
N ARG A 120 -0.53 8.06 21.97
CA ARG A 120 -1.27 9.08 22.74
C ARG A 120 -2.39 9.72 21.94
N GLY A 121 -2.22 9.90 20.62
CA GLY A 121 -3.25 10.43 19.71
C GLY A 121 -4.31 9.41 19.28
N GLY A 122 -4.12 8.12 19.56
CA GLY A 122 -5.03 7.04 19.19
C GLY A 122 -6.01 6.58 20.28
N ARG A 123 -6.26 7.40 21.32
CA ARG A 123 -7.37 7.13 22.24
C ARG A 123 -8.61 7.86 21.69
N PRO A 124 -9.75 7.18 21.47
CA PRO A 124 -11.00 7.87 21.17
C PRO A 124 -11.39 8.82 22.30
#